data_AF-A0A7X8K8V6-F1
#
_entry.id   AF-A0A7X8K8V6-F1
#
_cell.length_a   1.000
_cell.length_b   1.000
_cell.length_c   1.000
_cell.angle_alpha   90.00
_cell.angle_beta   90.00
_cell.angle_gamma   90.00
#
_symmetry.space_group_name_H-M   'P 1'
#
loop_
_entity.id
_entity.type
_entity.pdbx_description
1 polymer ?
#
loop_
_entity_poly.entity_id
_entity_poly.type
_entity_poly.pdbx_seq_one_letter_code
_entity_poly.pdbx_strand_id
1 'polypeptide(L)'
;MIYPYIPHTDEDRAQMLEALGLSSIDRLFEVVGEDLLLEDSVPIAHRRTEDEVQRMIDSIAQRNIRGISFLGGGCYDHIIPSTVKALSSLPSFVTAYTPYQAEMSQGLLQAIFEFQSMVCEITSMDIANASLYDGSHAIVETALLMVNAKRGAKKVLVSETIHPFALKALGTWVLGTEYEVVPIQEKDGVVDLSNLVIGDDVGGLIVQSPNRYGFVEDYSGIADLLHERKALFAIS
;
A
#
# COMPACT_ATOMS: atom_id res chain seq x y z
N MET A 1 -9.15 5.96 38.81
CA MET A 1 -8.03 5.26 38.13
C MET A 1 -7.67 6.12 36.93
N ILE A 2 -6.44 6.63 36.85
CA ILE A 2 -6.02 7.44 35.71
C ILE A 2 -5.63 6.48 34.58
N TYR A 3 -6.34 6.53 33.46
CA TYR A 3 -5.99 5.78 32.27
C TYR A 3 -5.08 6.66 31.42
N PRO A 4 -3.83 6.27 31.13
CA PRO A 4 -2.89 7.12 30.37
C PRO A 4 -3.41 7.53 28.98
N TYR A 5 -4.34 6.75 28.42
CA TYR A 5 -4.96 6.99 27.13
C TYR A 5 -6.17 7.95 27.17
N ILE A 6 -6.87 8.04 28.31
CA ILE A 6 -8.05 8.90 28.44
C ILE A 6 -7.61 10.16 29.19
N PRO A 7 -7.49 11.31 28.50
CA PRO A 7 -6.89 12.51 29.11
C PRO A 7 -7.83 13.18 30.12
N HIS A 8 -9.15 12.99 29.98
CA HIS A 8 -10.16 13.65 30.81
C HIS A 8 -10.28 12.99 32.19
N THR A 9 -10.13 13.80 33.22
CA THR A 9 -10.39 13.43 34.61
C THR A 9 -11.90 13.32 34.90
N ASP A 10 -12.26 12.83 36.08
CA ASP A 10 -13.65 12.86 36.55
C ASP A 10 -14.19 14.30 36.66
N GLU A 11 -13.32 15.25 37.01
CA GLU A 11 -13.67 16.67 37.11
C GLU A 11 -13.91 17.29 35.73
N ASP A 12 -13.04 17.02 34.74
CA ASP A 12 -13.25 17.47 33.35
C ASP A 12 -14.58 16.95 32.80
N ARG A 13 -14.89 15.66 33.05
CA ARG A 13 -16.16 15.05 32.65
C ARG A 13 -17.36 15.75 33.29
N ALA A 14 -17.28 16.08 34.58
CA ALA A 14 -18.37 16.76 35.29
C ALA A 14 -18.61 18.17 34.72
N GLN A 15 -17.55 18.94 34.48
CA GLN A 15 -17.64 20.28 33.89
C GLN A 15 -18.22 20.24 32.48
N MET A 16 -17.80 19.27 31.66
CA MET A 16 -18.35 19.07 30.31
C MET A 16 -19.85 18.73 30.34
N LEU A 17 -20.28 17.84 31.25
CA LEU A 17 -21.68 17.47 31.40
C LEU A 17 -22.54 18.66 31.87
N GLU A 18 -22.05 19.44 32.83
CA GLU A 18 -22.71 20.66 33.30
C GLU A 18 -22.88 21.68 32.16
N ALA A 19 -21.83 21.92 31.36
CA ALA A 19 -21.88 22.83 30.22
C ALA A 19 -22.90 22.38 29.14
N LEU A 20 -23.13 21.08 29.01
CA LEU A 20 -24.13 20.50 28.10
C LEU A 20 -25.53 20.39 28.72
N GLY A 21 -25.69 20.66 30.02
CA GLY A 21 -26.95 20.48 30.75
C GLY A 21 -27.37 19.01 30.89
N LEU A 22 -26.41 18.08 30.87
CA LEU A 22 -26.65 16.64 30.94
C LEU A 22 -26.28 16.08 32.32
N SER A 23 -27.02 15.08 32.77
CA SER A 23 -26.80 14.42 34.07
C SER A 23 -25.87 13.21 33.99
N SER A 24 -25.68 12.63 32.80
CA SER A 24 -24.79 11.48 32.58
C SER A 24 -24.31 11.41 31.13
N ILE A 25 -23.24 10.64 30.92
CA ILE A 25 -22.71 10.34 29.58
C ILE A 25 -23.74 9.56 28.75
N ASP A 26 -24.54 8.69 29.35
CA ASP A 26 -25.53 7.87 28.64
C ASP A 26 -26.54 8.73 27.86
N ARG A 27 -26.88 9.93 28.39
CA ARG A 27 -27.77 10.88 27.71
C ARG A 27 -27.23 11.37 26.35
N LEU A 28 -25.91 11.31 26.11
CA LEU A 28 -25.32 11.64 24.81
C LEU A 28 -25.66 10.60 23.73
N PHE A 29 -25.96 9.37 24.12
CA PHE A 29 -26.14 8.25 23.21
C PHE A 29 -27.62 7.89 22.97
N GLU A 30 -28.57 8.59 23.60
CA GLU A 30 -30.03 8.36 23.38
C GLU A 30 -30.49 8.61 21.93
N VAL A 31 -29.68 9.29 21.13
CA VAL A 31 -29.90 9.46 19.68
C VAL A 31 -29.71 8.16 18.90
N VAL A 32 -28.99 7.19 19.48
CA VAL A 32 -28.84 5.84 18.92
C VAL A 32 -30.08 5.05 19.33
N GLY A 33 -30.81 4.52 18.36
CA GLY A 33 -32.00 3.70 18.63
C GLY A 33 -31.65 2.51 19.52
N GLU A 34 -32.55 2.18 20.46
CA GLU A 34 -32.36 1.05 21.40
C GLU A 34 -32.13 -0.28 20.66
N ASP A 35 -32.71 -0.43 19.47
CA ASP A 35 -32.57 -1.58 18.58
C ASP A 35 -31.15 -1.73 17.98
N LEU A 36 -30.33 -0.68 18.07
CA LEU A 36 -28.93 -0.68 17.64
C LEU A 36 -27.94 -0.81 18.80
N LEU A 37 -28.41 -0.71 20.04
CA LEU A 37 -27.57 -0.88 21.22
C LEU A 37 -27.30 -2.35 21.47
N LEU A 38 -26.08 -2.66 21.89
CA LEU A 38 -25.74 -4.02 22.32
C LEU A 38 -26.44 -4.30 23.67
N GLU A 39 -27.24 -5.36 23.71
CA GLU A 39 -27.88 -5.83 24.95
C GLU A 39 -26.85 -6.36 25.95
N ASP A 40 -25.81 -7.02 25.45
CA ASP A 40 -24.71 -7.59 26.22
C ASP A 40 -23.40 -6.83 26.04
N SER A 41 -22.49 -6.98 26.99
CA SER A 41 -21.13 -6.45 26.86
C SER A 41 -20.39 -7.10 25.69
N VAL A 42 -19.51 -6.34 25.03
CA VAL A 42 -18.61 -6.87 23.99
C VAL A 42 -17.78 -8.02 24.58
N PRO A 43 -17.74 -9.21 23.95
CA PRO A 43 -17.03 -10.38 24.48
C PRO A 43 -15.51 -10.24 24.28
N ILE A 44 -14.89 -9.35 25.04
CA ILE A 44 -13.44 -9.11 25.05
C ILE A 44 -12.79 -9.72 26.29
N ALA A 45 -11.51 -10.08 26.16
CA ALA A 45 -10.74 -10.57 27.28
C ALA A 45 -10.63 -9.53 28.40
N HIS A 46 -10.40 -9.98 29.63
CA HIS A 46 -10.16 -9.09 30.76
C HIS A 46 -8.98 -8.15 30.48
N ARG A 47 -9.13 -6.91 30.98
CA ARG A 47 -8.07 -5.89 30.91
C ARG A 47 -6.76 -6.43 31.49
N ARG A 48 -5.66 -6.01 30.86
CA ARG A 48 -4.29 -6.29 31.29
C ARG A 48 -3.56 -4.97 31.47
N THR A 49 -2.59 -4.95 32.38
CA THR A 49 -1.62 -3.86 32.48
C THR A 49 -0.70 -3.84 31.26
N GLU A 50 -0.02 -2.72 31.02
CA GLU A 50 0.91 -2.58 29.90
C GLU A 50 2.04 -3.65 29.93
N ASP A 51 2.61 -3.93 31.10
CA ASP A 51 3.63 -4.98 31.28
C ASP A 51 3.08 -6.38 30.96
N GLU A 52 1.86 -6.70 31.38
CA GLU A 52 1.21 -7.97 31.05
C GLU A 52 0.94 -8.12 29.53
N VAL A 53 0.58 -7.03 28.85
CA VAL A 53 0.39 -7.02 27.39
C VAL A 53 1.74 -7.21 26.70
N GLN A 54 2.77 -6.47 27.11
CA GLN A 54 4.10 -6.55 26.50
C GLN A 54 4.67 -7.98 26.61
N ARG A 55 4.64 -8.58 27.81
CA ARG A 55 5.11 -9.97 28.01
C ARG A 55 4.31 -10.98 27.18
N MET A 56 3.02 -10.77 27.03
CA MET A 56 2.18 -11.63 26.20
C MET A 56 2.58 -11.53 24.72
N ILE A 57 2.75 -10.32 24.20
CA ILE A 57 3.16 -10.11 22.80
C ILE A 57 4.55 -10.68 22.56
N ASP A 58 5.50 -10.48 23.47
CA ASP A 58 6.84 -11.05 23.38
C ASP A 58 6.81 -12.59 23.37
N SER A 59 5.97 -13.21 24.21
CA SER A 59 5.78 -14.66 24.23
C SER A 59 5.21 -15.20 22.92
N ILE A 60 4.30 -14.47 22.27
CA ILE A 60 3.76 -14.83 20.95
C ILE A 60 4.85 -14.67 19.89
N ALA A 61 5.58 -13.54 19.90
CA ALA A 61 6.64 -13.25 18.94
C ALA A 61 7.79 -14.27 18.98
N GLN A 62 8.09 -14.85 20.15
CA GLN A 62 9.08 -15.91 20.31
C GLN A 62 8.71 -17.23 19.60
N ARG A 63 7.47 -17.40 19.16
CA ARG A 63 7.04 -18.57 18.37
C ARG A 63 7.43 -18.48 16.90
N ASN A 64 7.82 -17.29 16.43
CA ASN A 64 8.27 -17.09 15.05
C ASN A 64 9.66 -17.69 14.84
N ILE A 65 9.84 -18.40 13.74
CA ILE A 65 11.15 -18.91 13.32
C ILE A 65 11.88 -17.79 12.59
N ARG A 66 13.06 -17.41 13.11
CA ARG A 66 13.96 -16.46 12.46
C ARG A 66 15.04 -17.23 11.72
N GLY A 67 15.17 -16.97 10.42
CA GLY A 67 16.18 -17.58 9.56
C GLY A 67 16.60 -16.63 8.45
N ILE A 68 17.64 -17.01 7.73
CA ILE A 68 18.07 -16.29 6.53
C ILE A 68 17.17 -16.76 5.37
N SER A 69 16.45 -15.83 4.76
CA SER A 69 15.53 -16.12 3.66
C SER A 69 16.13 -15.70 2.32
N PHE A 70 16.25 -16.66 1.40
CA PHE A 70 16.62 -16.43 0.01
C PHE A 70 15.42 -16.66 -0.93
N LEU A 71 14.19 -16.59 -0.42
CA LEU A 71 12.99 -16.83 -1.21
C LEU A 71 12.73 -15.76 -2.29
N GLY A 72 13.32 -14.57 -2.14
CA GLY A 72 13.07 -13.44 -3.02
C GLY A 72 11.60 -13.02 -2.99
N GLY A 73 10.99 -12.85 -4.18
CA GLY A 73 9.56 -12.52 -4.27
C GLY A 73 9.25 -11.09 -3.82
N GLY A 74 10.12 -10.13 -4.19
CA GLY A 74 9.93 -8.72 -3.86
C GLY A 74 10.31 -8.33 -2.43
N CYS A 75 10.63 -9.30 -1.56
CA CYS A 75 11.05 -9.06 -0.18
C CYS A 75 12.48 -9.58 0.03
N TYR A 76 13.42 -8.65 0.16
CA TYR A 76 14.85 -8.96 0.26
C TYR A 76 15.41 -8.48 1.60
N ASP A 77 16.14 -9.38 2.28
CA ASP A 77 16.81 -9.04 3.54
C ASP A 77 17.90 -7.98 3.28
N HIS A 78 17.94 -6.95 4.13
CA HIS A 78 18.86 -5.82 4.00
C HIS A 78 19.15 -5.19 5.35
N ILE A 79 20.30 -4.52 5.44
CA ILE A 79 20.70 -3.83 6.66
C ILE A 79 19.90 -2.52 6.76
N ILE A 80 19.03 -2.43 7.76
CA ILE A 80 18.31 -1.20 8.08
C ILE A 80 19.24 -0.31 8.93
N PRO A 81 19.61 0.90 8.46
CA PRO A 81 20.45 1.80 9.25
C PRO A 81 19.80 2.17 10.59
N SER A 82 20.59 2.26 11.66
CA SER A 82 20.09 2.59 13.01
C SER A 82 19.33 3.92 13.07
N THR A 83 19.66 4.86 12.18
CA THR A 83 18.97 6.15 12.03
C THR A 83 17.49 5.98 11.68
N VAL A 84 17.12 4.95 10.91
CA VAL A 84 15.71 4.68 10.57
C VAL A 84 14.90 4.37 11.82
N LYS A 85 15.44 3.52 12.70
CA LYS A 85 14.81 3.20 13.99
C LYS A 85 14.72 4.43 14.90
N ALA A 86 15.73 5.30 14.88
CA ALA A 86 15.70 6.54 15.64
C ALA A 86 14.57 7.45 15.14
N LEU A 87 14.44 7.66 13.83
CA LEU A 87 13.38 8.46 13.22
C LEU A 87 11.98 7.88 13.48
N SER A 88 11.80 6.57 13.28
CA SER A 88 10.51 5.92 13.50
C SER A 88 10.08 5.88 14.98
N SER A 89 10.98 6.22 15.90
CA SER A 89 10.66 6.33 17.33
C SER A 89 10.26 7.75 17.76
N LEU A 90 10.41 8.75 16.90
CA LEU A 90 10.04 10.13 17.19
C LEU A 90 8.52 10.30 17.06
N PRO A 91 7.80 10.67 18.14
CA PRO A 91 6.36 10.88 18.08
C PRO A 91 5.98 11.92 17.00
N SER A 92 6.74 13.01 16.90
CA SER A 92 6.52 14.06 15.91
C SER A 92 6.60 13.58 14.45
N PHE A 93 7.20 12.42 14.19
CA PHE A 93 7.29 11.83 12.86
C PHE A 93 6.17 10.83 12.58
N VAL A 94 5.73 10.07 13.60
CA VAL A 94 4.76 8.98 13.43
C VAL A 94 3.32 9.32 13.82
N THR A 95 3.10 10.40 14.57
CA THR A 95 1.74 10.84 14.97
C THR A 95 1.19 11.95 14.07
N ALA A 96 2.03 12.58 13.25
CA ALA A 96 1.56 13.52 12.24
C ALA A 96 0.73 12.77 11.17
N TYR A 97 -0.37 13.37 10.73
CA TYR A 97 -1.18 12.81 9.65
C TYR A 97 -0.83 13.46 8.30
N THR A 98 -1.65 13.23 7.28
CA THR A 98 -1.51 13.84 5.96
C THR A 98 -1.19 15.34 6.08
N PRO A 99 -0.16 15.84 5.36
CA PRO A 99 0.33 17.22 5.49
C PRO A 99 -0.61 18.23 4.82
N TYR A 100 -1.88 18.31 5.26
CA TYR A 100 -2.88 19.25 4.75
C TYR A 100 -2.53 20.71 5.04
N GLN A 101 -1.76 20.98 6.11
CA GLN A 101 -1.25 22.29 6.48
C GLN A 101 0.24 22.37 6.13
N ALA A 102 0.53 22.70 4.87
CA ALA A 102 1.87 22.58 4.31
C ALA A 102 2.92 23.40 5.07
N GLU A 103 2.56 24.60 5.54
CA GLU A 103 3.42 25.50 6.31
C GLU A 103 3.87 24.89 7.65
N MET A 104 3.04 23.99 8.21
CA MET A 104 3.32 23.28 9.46
C MET A 104 3.91 21.88 9.24
N SER A 105 4.15 21.47 7.99
CA SER A 105 4.57 20.11 7.64
C SER A 105 5.79 20.06 6.72
N GLN A 106 6.54 21.15 6.60
CA GLN A 106 7.68 21.26 5.67
C GLN A 106 8.74 20.17 5.85
N GLY A 107 9.01 19.70 7.08
CA GLY A 107 9.96 18.60 7.30
C GLY A 107 9.54 17.28 6.65
N LEU A 108 8.26 16.90 6.78
CA LEU A 108 7.71 15.70 6.15
C LEU A 108 7.60 15.88 4.63
N LEU A 109 7.15 17.04 4.17
CA LEU A 109 7.05 17.35 2.74
C LEU A 109 8.41 17.32 2.05
N GLN A 110 9.46 17.79 2.72
CA GLN A 110 10.83 17.65 2.23
C GLN A 110 11.22 16.17 2.11
N ALA A 111 10.97 15.35 3.13
CA ALA A 111 11.27 13.92 3.05
C ALA A 111 10.52 13.20 1.90
N ILE A 112 9.27 13.59 1.64
CA ILE A 112 8.49 13.10 0.49
C ILE A 112 9.12 13.55 -0.83
N PHE A 113 9.54 14.81 -0.93
CA PHE A 113 10.22 15.33 -2.12
C PHE A 113 11.51 14.56 -2.40
N GLU A 114 12.35 14.33 -1.39
CA GLU A 114 13.59 13.54 -1.54
C GLU A 114 13.29 12.09 -2.00
N PHE A 115 12.22 11.47 -1.50
CA PHE A 115 11.77 10.17 -1.98
C PHE A 115 11.37 10.21 -3.46
N GLN A 116 10.59 11.21 -3.87
CA GLN A 116 10.18 11.38 -5.27
C GLN A 116 11.38 11.61 -6.18
N SER A 117 12.32 12.49 -5.78
CA SER A 117 13.55 12.75 -6.52
C SER A 117 14.40 11.49 -6.68
N MET A 118 14.60 10.73 -5.60
CA MET A 118 15.34 9.47 -5.64
C MET A 118 14.69 8.46 -6.61
N VAL A 119 13.36 8.32 -6.59
CA VAL A 119 12.64 7.42 -7.50
C VAL A 119 12.80 7.88 -8.95
N CYS A 120 12.63 9.18 -9.23
CA CYS A 120 12.86 9.76 -10.55
C CYS A 120 14.29 9.51 -11.05
N GLU A 121 15.31 9.71 -10.21
CA GLU A 121 16.71 9.47 -10.57
C GLU A 121 17.00 8.01 -10.89
N ILE A 122 16.52 7.07 -10.06
CA ILE A 122 16.73 5.63 -10.27
C ILE A 122 16.02 5.14 -11.52
N THR A 123 14.79 5.61 -11.75
CA THR A 123 13.96 5.15 -12.87
C THR A 123 14.18 5.95 -14.15
N SER A 124 14.88 7.08 -14.06
CA SER A 124 15.00 8.09 -15.13
C SER A 124 13.65 8.58 -15.65
N MET A 125 12.63 8.64 -14.78
CA MET A 125 11.28 9.12 -15.11
C MET A 125 11.08 10.56 -14.62
N ASP A 126 10.25 11.32 -15.33
CA ASP A 126 10.05 12.76 -15.06
C ASP A 126 9.34 13.04 -13.72
N ILE A 127 8.46 12.14 -13.28
CA ILE A 127 7.58 12.34 -12.13
C ILE A 127 7.41 11.04 -11.34
N ALA A 128 7.47 11.13 -10.02
CA ALA A 128 7.08 10.10 -9.08
C ALA A 128 6.02 10.64 -8.11
N ASN A 129 5.11 9.79 -7.63
CA ASN A 129 4.17 10.16 -6.58
C ASN A 129 4.78 9.96 -5.18
N ALA A 130 4.02 10.31 -4.15
CA ALA A 130 4.45 10.20 -2.74
C ALA A 130 4.25 8.79 -2.14
N SER A 131 4.39 7.72 -2.95
CA SER A 131 4.15 6.30 -2.66
C SER A 131 2.76 5.74 -3.01
N LEU A 132 2.68 4.40 -3.02
CA LEU A 132 1.47 3.57 -3.08
C LEU A 132 1.54 2.50 -1.97
N TYR A 133 0.50 1.68 -1.82
CA TYR A 133 0.42 0.68 -0.74
C TYR A 133 1.47 -0.43 -0.85
N ASP A 134 1.62 -1.03 -2.03
CA ASP A 134 2.61 -2.06 -2.32
C ASP A 134 2.85 -2.18 -3.84
N GLY A 135 3.83 -2.98 -4.25
CA GLY A 135 4.18 -3.16 -5.66
C GLY A 135 3.10 -3.87 -6.50
N SER A 136 2.31 -4.76 -5.89
CA SER A 136 1.22 -5.45 -6.61
C SER A 136 0.06 -4.50 -6.91
N HIS A 137 -0.28 -3.64 -5.95
CA HIS A 137 -1.23 -2.54 -6.13
C HIS A 137 -0.73 -1.51 -7.14
N ALA A 138 0.56 -1.16 -7.13
CA ALA A 138 1.15 -0.24 -8.11
C ALA A 138 1.01 -0.74 -9.55
N ILE A 139 1.13 -2.06 -9.77
CA ILE A 139 0.90 -2.68 -11.09
C ILE A 139 -0.58 -2.58 -11.51
N VAL A 140 -1.52 -2.69 -10.57
CA VAL A 140 -2.95 -2.48 -10.84
C VAL A 140 -3.23 -1.02 -11.24
N GLU A 141 -2.69 -0.05 -10.51
CA GLU A 141 -2.81 1.38 -10.84
C GLU A 141 -2.18 1.70 -12.21
N THR A 142 -1.07 1.03 -12.53
CA THR A 142 -0.43 1.11 -13.84
C THR A 142 -1.36 0.59 -14.95
N ALA A 143 -1.96 -0.59 -14.76
CA ALA A 143 -2.92 -1.15 -15.71
C ALA A 143 -4.14 -0.23 -15.90
N LEU A 144 -4.64 0.35 -14.81
CA LEU A 144 -5.74 1.32 -14.84
C LEU A 144 -5.34 2.59 -15.62
N LEU A 145 -4.14 3.12 -15.40
CA LEU A 145 -3.62 4.26 -16.15
C LEU A 145 -3.52 3.94 -17.65
N MET A 146 -3.02 2.76 -18.01
CA MET A 146 -2.88 2.31 -19.40
C MET A 146 -4.21 2.28 -20.16
N VAL A 147 -5.26 1.69 -19.57
CA VAL A 147 -6.58 1.64 -20.23
C VAL A 147 -7.27 3.00 -20.31
N ASN A 148 -6.99 3.91 -19.36
CA ASN A 148 -7.56 5.26 -19.38
C ASN A 148 -6.80 6.23 -20.31
N ALA A 149 -5.51 6.01 -20.54
CA ALA A 149 -4.70 6.85 -21.41
C ALA A 149 -5.06 6.71 -22.89
N LYS A 150 -5.63 5.57 -23.30
CA LYS A 150 -6.00 5.28 -24.70
C LYS A 150 -7.49 5.04 -24.84
N ARG A 151 -8.19 5.94 -25.56
CA ARG A 151 -9.64 5.84 -25.79
C ARG A 151 -10.00 4.49 -26.45
N GLY A 152 -10.91 3.75 -25.81
CA GLY A 152 -11.39 2.45 -26.29
C GLY A 152 -10.50 1.27 -25.90
N ALA A 153 -9.41 1.50 -25.18
CA ALA A 153 -8.62 0.43 -24.62
C ALA A 153 -9.41 -0.29 -23.51
N LYS A 154 -9.38 -1.61 -23.57
CA LYS A 154 -9.95 -2.50 -22.56
C LYS A 154 -8.97 -3.55 -22.07
N LYS A 155 -7.86 -3.74 -22.78
CA LYS A 155 -6.89 -4.80 -22.52
C LYS A 155 -5.56 -4.25 -22.05
N VAL A 156 -4.94 -4.93 -21.09
CA VAL A 156 -3.54 -4.72 -20.73
C VAL A 156 -2.80 -6.04 -20.92
N LEU A 157 -1.72 -6.00 -21.69
CA LEU A 157 -0.83 -7.15 -21.84
C LEU A 157 0.09 -7.21 -20.63
N VAL A 158 0.32 -8.40 -20.10
CA VAL A 158 1.14 -8.57 -18.89
C VAL A 158 2.03 -9.79 -19.04
N SER A 159 3.33 -9.65 -18.79
CA SER A 159 4.24 -10.80 -18.78
C SER A 159 3.84 -11.81 -17.68
N GLU A 160 3.84 -13.10 -17.99
CA GLU A 160 3.72 -14.16 -16.96
C GLU A 160 4.95 -14.24 -16.03
N THR A 161 6.06 -13.62 -16.42
CA THR A 161 7.30 -13.54 -15.63
C THR A 161 7.29 -12.44 -14.57
N ILE A 162 6.20 -11.68 -14.42
CA ILE A 162 6.07 -10.74 -13.29
C ILE A 162 5.74 -11.46 -11.96
N HIS A 163 5.76 -10.71 -10.86
CA HIS A 163 5.48 -11.23 -9.54
C HIS A 163 4.09 -11.90 -9.45
N PRO A 164 3.97 -13.13 -8.90
CA PRO A 164 2.69 -13.84 -8.82
C PRO A 164 1.57 -13.10 -8.08
N PHE A 165 1.92 -12.32 -7.05
CA PHE A 165 0.93 -11.51 -6.33
C PHE A 165 0.40 -10.34 -7.17
N ALA A 166 1.21 -9.81 -8.09
CA ALA A 166 0.75 -8.80 -9.02
C ALA A 166 -0.22 -9.38 -10.05
N LEU A 167 0.06 -10.58 -10.60
CA LEU A 167 -0.89 -11.30 -11.46
C LEU A 167 -2.22 -11.57 -10.74
N LYS A 168 -2.17 -11.97 -9.47
CA LYS A 168 -3.38 -12.19 -8.66
C LYS A 168 -4.14 -10.88 -8.37
N ALA A 169 -3.42 -9.79 -8.11
CA ALA A 169 -4.02 -8.47 -7.89
C ALA A 169 -4.72 -7.97 -9.16
N LEU A 170 -4.07 -8.08 -10.31
CA LEU A 170 -4.63 -7.78 -11.63
C LEU A 170 -5.86 -8.65 -11.93
N GLY A 171 -5.79 -9.96 -11.67
CA GLY A 171 -6.91 -10.87 -11.82
C GLY A 171 -8.09 -10.53 -10.91
N THR A 172 -7.82 -9.98 -9.72
CA THR A 172 -8.87 -9.48 -8.81
C THR A 172 -9.47 -8.17 -9.32
N TRP A 173 -8.62 -7.26 -9.80
CA TRP A 173 -9.02 -5.96 -10.32
C TRP A 173 -9.99 -6.06 -11.49
N VAL A 174 -9.79 -7.01 -12.41
CA VAL A 174 -10.69 -7.16 -13.57
C VAL A 174 -12.09 -7.66 -13.20
N LEU A 175 -12.28 -8.27 -12.02
CA LEU A 175 -13.57 -8.84 -11.61
C LEU A 175 -14.65 -7.75 -11.52
N GLY A 176 -15.75 -7.93 -12.27
CA GLY A 176 -16.84 -6.97 -12.31
C GLY A 176 -16.56 -5.71 -13.12
N THR A 177 -15.44 -5.66 -13.84
CA THR A 177 -15.09 -4.58 -14.76
C THR A 177 -15.25 -5.02 -16.22
N GLU A 178 -15.12 -4.08 -17.16
CA GLU A 178 -15.06 -4.37 -18.59
C GLU A 178 -13.63 -4.58 -19.12
N TYR A 179 -12.63 -4.56 -18.22
CA TYR A 179 -11.23 -4.68 -18.56
C TYR A 179 -10.77 -6.14 -18.60
N GLU A 180 -9.70 -6.38 -19.35
CA GLU A 180 -9.09 -7.69 -19.51
C GLU A 180 -7.58 -7.59 -19.31
N VAL A 181 -7.02 -8.56 -18.58
CA VAL A 181 -5.57 -8.75 -18.45
C VAL A 181 -5.19 -9.93 -19.31
N VAL A 182 -4.36 -9.70 -20.31
CA VAL A 182 -3.95 -10.70 -21.29
C VAL A 182 -2.52 -11.13 -20.98
N PRO A 183 -2.30 -12.34 -20.44
CA PRO A 183 -0.97 -12.82 -20.13
C PRO A 183 -0.17 -13.11 -21.41
N ILE A 184 1.09 -12.68 -21.44
CA ILE A 184 2.07 -13.09 -22.45
C ILE A 184 2.88 -14.23 -21.88
N GLN A 185 2.89 -15.34 -22.62
CA GLN A 185 3.52 -16.58 -22.21
C GLN A 185 5.01 -16.42 -21.95
N GLU A 186 5.47 -17.14 -20.94
CA GLU A 186 6.89 -17.36 -20.71
C GLU A 186 7.47 -18.35 -21.72
N LYS A 187 8.72 -18.12 -22.15
CA LYS A 187 9.56 -19.09 -22.82
C LYS A 187 10.96 -19.07 -22.21
N ASP A 188 11.42 -20.23 -21.72
CA ASP A 188 12.76 -20.40 -21.12
C ASP A 188 13.07 -19.39 -19.99
N GLY A 189 12.10 -19.07 -19.14
CA GLY A 189 12.26 -18.16 -18.01
C GLY A 189 12.12 -16.67 -18.35
N VAL A 190 11.86 -16.29 -19.60
CA VAL A 190 11.68 -14.89 -20.03
C VAL A 190 10.37 -14.71 -20.78
N VAL A 191 9.88 -13.48 -20.96
CA VAL A 191 8.64 -13.24 -21.71
C VAL A 191 8.85 -13.46 -23.20
N ASP A 192 7.95 -14.20 -23.86
CA ASP A 192 8.00 -14.39 -25.32
C ASP A 192 7.34 -13.21 -26.05
N LEU A 193 8.15 -12.20 -26.38
CA LEU A 193 7.70 -11.02 -27.12
C LEU A 193 7.79 -11.17 -28.65
N SER A 194 8.23 -12.33 -29.16
CA SER A 194 8.54 -12.51 -30.59
C SER A 194 7.32 -12.36 -31.52
N ASN A 195 6.12 -12.66 -31.00
CA ASN A 195 4.86 -12.57 -31.73
C ASN A 195 3.87 -11.59 -31.06
N LEU A 196 4.40 -10.50 -30.47
CA LEU A 196 3.57 -9.52 -29.79
C LEU A 196 2.56 -8.87 -30.74
N VAL A 197 1.27 -9.11 -30.51
CA VAL A 197 0.17 -8.50 -31.28
C VAL A 197 -0.47 -7.40 -30.44
N ILE A 198 -0.35 -6.15 -30.90
CA ILE A 198 -0.93 -4.99 -30.23
C ILE A 198 -2.21 -4.59 -30.96
N GLY A 199 -3.36 -4.96 -30.38
CA GLY A 199 -4.67 -4.57 -30.87
C GLY A 199 -4.99 -3.08 -30.63
N ASP A 200 -6.03 -2.59 -31.29
CA ASP A 200 -6.48 -1.21 -31.08
C ASP A 200 -7.12 -1.00 -29.69
N ASP A 201 -7.58 -2.08 -29.06
CA ASP A 201 -8.14 -2.13 -27.70
C ASP A 201 -7.09 -2.40 -26.60
N VAL A 202 -5.80 -2.49 -26.95
CA VAL A 202 -4.70 -2.66 -25.99
C VAL A 202 -4.21 -1.31 -25.49
N GLY A 203 -4.28 -1.09 -24.17
CA GLY A 203 -3.80 0.11 -23.49
C GLY A 203 -2.29 0.11 -23.21
N GLY A 204 -1.68 -1.07 -23.02
CA GLY A 204 -0.25 -1.16 -22.78
C GLY A 204 0.25 -2.57 -22.45
N LEU A 205 1.56 -2.65 -22.18
CA LEU A 205 2.27 -3.86 -21.76
C LEU A 205 3.02 -3.60 -20.44
N ILE A 206 2.84 -4.51 -19.48
CA ILE A 206 3.56 -4.54 -18.20
C ILE A 206 4.52 -5.72 -18.19
N VAL A 207 5.80 -5.44 -17.93
CA VAL A 207 6.86 -6.44 -17.73
C VAL A 207 7.56 -6.20 -16.37
N GLN A 208 8.56 -7.01 -16.02
CA GLN A 208 9.31 -6.84 -14.77
C GLN A 208 10.81 -7.00 -15.01
N SER A 209 11.65 -6.16 -14.41
CA SER A 209 13.11 -6.24 -14.53
C SER A 209 13.85 -6.01 -13.20
N PRO A 210 14.65 -6.96 -12.71
CA PRO A 210 14.71 -8.37 -13.15
C PRO A 210 13.35 -9.06 -12.95
N ASN A 211 13.06 -10.05 -13.79
CA ASN A 211 11.82 -10.79 -13.68
C ASN A 211 11.76 -11.66 -12.41
N ARG A 212 10.64 -12.34 -12.16
CA ARG A 212 10.42 -13.17 -10.95
C ARG A 212 11.47 -14.27 -10.73
N TYR A 213 12.18 -14.67 -11.78
CA TYR A 213 13.24 -15.69 -11.74
C TYR A 213 14.64 -15.08 -11.57
N GLY A 214 14.75 -13.76 -11.61
CA GLY A 214 16.00 -13.02 -11.53
C GLY A 214 16.68 -12.77 -12.88
N PHE A 215 16.02 -13.05 -14.00
CA PHE A 215 16.57 -12.76 -15.32
C PHE A 215 16.40 -11.28 -15.68
N VAL A 216 17.45 -10.70 -16.25
CA VAL A 216 17.42 -9.38 -16.89
C VAL A 216 17.11 -9.60 -18.36
N GLU A 217 15.94 -9.14 -18.77
CA GLU A 217 15.44 -9.30 -20.14
C GLU A 217 15.76 -8.04 -20.96
N ASP A 218 15.97 -8.21 -22.27
CA ASP A 218 16.18 -7.09 -23.19
C ASP A 218 14.84 -6.62 -23.77
N TYR A 219 14.43 -5.41 -23.40
CA TYR A 219 13.21 -4.76 -23.90
C TYR A 219 13.47 -3.69 -24.95
N SER A 220 14.66 -3.67 -25.56
CA SER A 220 15.02 -2.71 -26.61
C SER A 220 14.00 -2.72 -27.76
N GLY A 221 13.50 -1.54 -28.12
CA GLY A 221 12.51 -1.36 -29.20
C GLY A 221 11.07 -1.74 -28.85
N ILE A 222 10.80 -2.34 -27.68
CA ILE A 222 9.43 -2.70 -27.26
C ILE A 222 8.58 -1.45 -27.01
N ALA A 223 9.15 -0.43 -26.39
CA ALA A 223 8.49 0.84 -26.17
C ALA A 223 8.07 1.49 -27.50
N ASP A 224 8.97 1.52 -28.50
CA ASP A 224 8.70 2.10 -29.81
C ASP A 224 7.53 1.38 -30.50
N LEU A 225 7.53 0.04 -30.48
CA LEU A 225 6.46 -0.79 -31.04
C LEU A 225 5.09 -0.50 -30.39
N LEU A 226 5.05 -0.32 -29.06
CA LEU A 226 3.83 0.03 -28.33
C LEU A 226 3.36 1.44 -28.65
N HIS A 227 4.28 2.40 -28.70
CA HIS A 227 4.00 3.81 -28.96
C HIS A 227 3.46 4.04 -30.38
N GLU A 228 3.90 3.28 -31.38
CA GLU A 228 3.31 3.30 -32.75
C GLU A 228 1.80 3.03 -32.73
N ARG A 229 1.31 2.26 -31.75
CA ARG A 229 -0.10 1.94 -31.55
C ARG A 229 -0.74 2.71 -30.40
N LYS A 230 -0.07 3.76 -29.92
CA LYS A 230 -0.49 4.61 -28.78
C LYS A 230 -0.74 3.83 -27.49
N ALA A 231 -0.12 2.66 -27.35
CA ALA A 231 -0.15 1.87 -26.13
C ALA A 231 1.08 2.24 -25.27
N LEU A 232 0.97 2.10 -23.95
CA LEU A 232 2.05 2.43 -23.01
C LEU A 232 2.90 1.20 -22.67
N PHE A 233 4.12 1.45 -22.21
CA PHE A 233 5.03 0.43 -21.70
C PHE A 233 5.37 0.71 -20.24
N ALA A 234 5.29 -0.31 -19.39
CA ALA A 234 5.70 -0.20 -17.99
C ALA A 234 6.58 -1.38 -17.58
N ILE A 235 7.56 -1.07 -16.74
CA ILE A 235 8.50 -2.01 -16.13
C ILE A 235 8.29 -1.94 -14.62
N SER A 236 8.01 -3.08 -14.00
CA SER A 236 8.01 -3.27 -12.55
C SER A 236 9.37 -3.74 -12.04
#